data_AF-K1SH56-F1
#
_entry.id   AF-K1SH56-F1
#
_cell.length_a   1.000
_cell.length_b   1.000
_cell.length_c   1.000
_cell.angle_alpha   90.00
_cell.angle_beta   90.00
_cell.angle_gamma   90.00
#
_symmetry.space_group_name_H-M   'P 1'
#
loop_
_entity.id
_entity.type
_entity.pdbx_description
1 polymer ?
#
loop_
_entity_poly.entity_id
_entity_poly.type
_entity_poly.pdbx_seq_one_letter_code
_entity_poly.pdbx_strand_id
1 'polypeptide(L)'
;PITFSVTNDTESVYNSIKSFLKEYNSVMKEMNTLYNADSAKGYEPLTSEEKEAMSDDDVKLWEDKIKKSLLRSDSTLSSIMSSMRSAMMSTVEYDGKTYALSSFGIMTSTDYTEGGLLHIYGDADDSVYSAKDDKLKKALDEDPDAVIATLTGVFGKLRETMSQKMSATKYSSSLTSTMISR
;
A
#
# COMPACT_ATOMS: atom_id res chain seq x y z
N PRO A 1 1.81 -2.47 -24.21
CA PRO A 1 1.56 -3.93 -24.20
C PRO A 1 2.84 -4.67 -23.83
N ILE A 2 2.91 -5.26 -22.63
CA ILE A 2 4.03 -6.12 -22.24
C ILE A 2 3.56 -7.56 -22.38
N THR A 3 4.22 -8.31 -23.26
CA THR A 3 3.99 -9.73 -23.53
C THR A 3 5.05 -10.55 -22.81
N PHE A 4 4.63 -11.39 -21.86
CA PHE A 4 5.51 -12.35 -21.16
C PHE A 4 5.53 -13.68 -21.94
N SER A 5 6.72 -14.16 -22.33
CA SER A 5 6.91 -15.51 -22.90
C SER A 5 7.23 -16.49 -21.78
N VAL A 6 6.39 -17.53 -21.62
CA VAL A 6 6.17 -18.27 -20.37
C VAL A 6 7.21 -19.35 -20.03
N THR A 7 8.10 -19.76 -20.93
CA THR A 7 8.91 -20.98 -20.69
C THR A 7 10.23 -20.79 -19.95
N ASN A 8 10.66 -19.58 -19.60
CA ASN A 8 11.98 -19.35 -18.98
C ASN A 8 12.02 -18.36 -17.79
N ASP A 9 10.87 -17.87 -17.31
CA ASP A 9 10.85 -16.65 -16.48
C ASP A 9 10.12 -16.80 -15.14
N THR A 10 9.93 -18.02 -14.61
CA THR A 10 9.32 -18.25 -13.28
C THR A 10 10.02 -17.44 -12.19
N GLU A 11 11.36 -17.42 -12.19
CA GLU A 11 12.15 -16.66 -11.21
C GLU A 11 12.00 -15.14 -11.38
N SER A 12 11.96 -14.65 -12.62
CA SER A 12 11.73 -13.23 -12.91
C SER A 12 10.33 -12.77 -12.53
N VAL A 13 9.31 -13.60 -12.81
CA VAL A 13 7.93 -13.34 -12.40
C VAL A 13 7.83 -13.33 -10.88
N TYR A 14 8.40 -14.32 -10.20
CA TYR A 14 8.47 -14.38 -8.74
C TYR A 14 9.12 -13.11 -8.16
N ASN A 15 10.29 -12.72 -8.68
CA ASN A 15 11.03 -11.54 -8.23
C ASN A 15 10.28 -10.22 -8.51
N SER A 16 9.53 -10.16 -9.62
CA SER A 16 8.68 -9.02 -9.95
C SER A 16 7.52 -8.89 -8.96
N ILE A 17 6.87 -10.01 -8.61
CA ILE A 17 5.81 -10.05 -7.60
C ILE A 17 6.36 -9.61 -6.25
N LYS A 18 7.50 -10.17 -5.84
CA LYS A 18 8.17 -9.82 -4.59
C LYS A 18 8.52 -8.33 -4.50
N SER A 19 9.11 -7.77 -5.57
CA SER A 19 9.42 -6.34 -5.64
C SER A 19 8.18 -5.47 -5.50
N PHE A 20 7.09 -5.82 -6.19
CA PHE A 20 5.83 -5.08 -6.08
C PHE A 20 5.23 -5.14 -4.68
N LEU A 21 5.20 -6.33 -4.05
CA LEU A 21 4.69 -6.48 -2.69
C LEU A 21 5.54 -5.71 -1.67
N LYS A 22 6.86 -5.63 -1.89
CA LYS A 22 7.75 -4.79 -1.08
C LYS A 22 7.40 -3.30 -1.19
N GLU A 23 7.15 -2.79 -2.40
CA GLU A 23 6.70 -1.42 -2.60
C GLU A 23 5.34 -1.16 -1.95
N TYR A 24 4.37 -2.05 -2.16
CA TYR A 24 3.05 -1.98 -1.50
C TYR A 24 3.20 -1.93 0.02
N ASN A 25 4.01 -2.82 0.60
CA ASN A 25 4.24 -2.86 2.04
C ASN A 25 4.93 -1.59 2.55
N SER A 26 5.87 -1.02 1.79
CA SER A 26 6.52 0.24 2.15
C SER A 26 5.51 1.37 2.24
N VAL A 27 4.62 1.50 1.25
CA VAL A 27 3.57 2.52 1.24
C VAL A 27 2.57 2.30 2.38
N MET A 28 2.12 1.05 2.61
CA MET A 28 1.22 0.72 3.72
C MET A 28 1.85 1.03 5.08
N LYS A 29 3.15 0.75 5.25
CA LYS A 29 3.89 1.06 6.47
C LYS A 29 3.96 2.57 6.71
N GLU A 30 4.29 3.36 5.69
CA GLU A 30 4.32 4.81 5.78
C GLU A 30 2.95 5.37 6.16
N MET A 31 1.88 4.92 5.50
CA MET A 31 0.52 5.34 5.83
C MET A 31 0.12 4.94 7.26
N ASN A 32 0.47 3.74 7.72
CA ASN A 32 0.26 3.32 9.09
C ASN A 32 1.05 4.20 10.08
N THR A 33 2.28 4.59 9.76
CA THR A 33 3.09 5.50 10.60
C THR A 33 2.44 6.89 10.69
N LEU A 34 1.96 7.43 9.57
CA LEU A 34 1.27 8.73 9.55
C LEU A 34 -0.06 8.68 10.31
N TYR A 35 -0.83 7.61 10.12
CA TYR A 35 -2.11 7.41 10.80
C TYR A 35 -1.96 7.27 12.32
N ASN A 36 -0.89 6.62 12.77
CA ASN A 36 -0.58 6.39 14.18
C ASN A 36 0.45 7.38 14.75
N ALA A 37 0.71 8.51 14.05
CA ALA A 37 1.70 9.48 14.49
C ALA A 37 1.38 10.05 15.89
N ASP A 38 2.42 10.51 16.60
CA ASP A 38 2.25 11.18 17.87
C ASP A 38 1.45 12.47 17.72
N SER A 39 0.71 12.83 18.78
CA SER A 39 0.00 14.11 18.81
C SER A 39 0.99 15.27 18.85
N ALA A 40 0.79 16.28 18.01
CA ALA A 40 1.53 17.54 18.09
C ALA A 40 0.86 18.56 19.04
N LYS A 41 0.36 18.11 20.19
CA LYS A 41 -0.31 18.98 21.17
C LYS A 41 0.63 20.14 21.57
N GLY A 42 0.19 21.37 21.35
CA GLY A 42 0.99 22.58 21.60
C GLY A 42 1.82 23.09 20.41
N TYR A 43 1.72 22.47 19.25
CA TYR A 43 2.29 22.99 17.99
C TYR A 43 1.16 23.61 17.16
N GLU A 44 1.16 24.93 17.04
CA GLU A 44 0.27 25.67 16.15
C GLU A 44 1.00 26.04 14.84
N PRO A 45 0.27 26.27 13.73
CA PRO A 45 0.87 26.76 12.50
C PRO A 45 1.65 28.05 12.75
N LEU A 46 2.93 28.08 12.36
CA LEU A 46 3.78 29.26 12.50
C LEU A 46 3.23 30.43 11.69
N THR A 47 3.19 31.61 12.30
CA THR A 47 2.97 32.88 11.60
C THR A 47 4.15 33.20 10.68
N SER A 48 3.95 34.08 9.70
CA SER A 48 5.03 34.49 8.80
C SER A 48 6.22 35.10 9.56
N GLU A 49 5.93 35.87 10.61
CA GLU A 49 6.96 36.50 11.46
C GLU A 49 7.76 35.46 12.26
N GLU A 50 7.11 34.42 12.79
CA GLU A 50 7.79 33.32 13.47
C GLU A 50 8.64 32.48 12.53
N LYS A 51 8.18 32.26 11.28
CA LYS A 51 8.97 31.55 10.26
C LYS A 51 10.25 32.31 9.90
N GLU A 52 10.17 33.62 9.75
CA GLU A 52 11.33 34.48 9.45
C GLU A 52 12.32 34.55 10.62
N ALA A 53 11.85 34.32 11.85
CA ALA A 53 12.68 34.29 13.05
C ALA A 53 13.34 32.93 13.34
N MET A 54 13.00 31.88 12.58
CA MET A 54 13.51 30.53 12.74
C MET A 54 14.47 30.15 11.62
N SER A 55 15.29 29.11 11.85
CA SER A 55 16.08 28.53 10.75
C SER A 55 15.19 27.71 9.82
N ASP A 56 15.56 27.60 8.54
CA ASP A 56 14.82 26.80 7.56
C ASP A 56 14.64 25.34 8.01
N ASP A 57 15.62 24.78 8.73
CA ASP A 57 15.57 23.41 9.23
C ASP A 57 14.59 23.28 10.42
N ASP A 58 14.55 24.27 11.31
CA ASP A 58 13.59 24.31 12.41
C ASP A 58 12.16 24.52 11.88
N VAL A 59 11.98 25.38 10.87
CA VAL A 59 10.69 25.58 10.19
C VAL A 59 10.22 24.27 9.56
N LYS A 60 11.08 23.55 8.83
CA LYS A 60 10.72 22.25 8.24
C LYS A 60 10.32 21.23 9.30
N LEU A 61 11.10 21.10 10.37
CA LEU A 61 10.82 20.16 11.45
C LEU A 61 9.47 20.47 12.11
N TRP A 62 9.17 21.75 12.32
CA TRP A 62 7.91 22.21 12.87
C TRP A 62 6.73 21.91 11.93
N GLU A 63 6.84 22.28 10.66
CA GLU A 63 5.81 22.00 9.66
C GLU A 63 5.57 20.51 9.47
N ASP A 64 6.62 19.68 9.47
CA ASP A 64 6.51 18.23 9.36
C ASP A 64 5.80 17.63 10.57
N LYS A 65 6.05 18.15 11.77
CA LYS A 65 5.35 17.72 12.99
C LYS A 65 3.85 18.05 12.93
N ILE A 66 3.50 19.24 12.45
CA ILE A 66 2.11 19.63 12.23
C ILE A 66 1.45 18.75 11.16
N LYS A 67 2.10 18.57 10.00
CA LYS A 67 1.58 17.72 8.90
C LYS A 67 1.31 16.29 9.36
N LYS A 68 2.24 15.67 10.09
CA LYS A 68 2.06 14.33 10.66
C LYS A 68 0.88 14.28 11.64
N SER A 69 0.74 15.29 12.49
CA SER A 69 -0.40 15.35 13.43
C SER A 69 -1.74 15.58 12.74
N LEU A 70 -1.78 16.21 11.56
CA LEU A 70 -3.01 16.34 10.76
C LEU A 70 -3.45 14.99 10.18
N LEU A 71 -2.50 14.12 9.85
CA LEU A 71 -2.78 12.79 9.29
C LEU A 71 -3.06 11.73 10.37
N ARG A 72 -2.76 12.04 11.64
CA ARG A 72 -3.06 11.18 12.78
C ARG A 72 -4.57 10.95 12.88
N SER A 73 -4.96 9.67 12.88
CA SER A 73 -6.37 9.26 12.92
C SER A 73 -7.23 9.87 11.80
N ASP A 74 -6.61 10.30 10.69
CA ASP A 74 -7.33 10.90 9.59
C ASP A 74 -8.23 9.85 8.89
N SER A 75 -9.49 10.21 8.72
CA SER A 75 -10.50 9.31 8.17
C SER A 75 -10.30 9.07 6.67
N THR A 76 -9.72 10.03 5.95
CA THR A 76 -9.41 9.88 4.52
C THR A 76 -8.27 8.89 4.33
N LEU A 77 -7.18 9.04 5.09
CA LEU A 77 -6.04 8.13 5.11
C LEU A 77 -6.47 6.71 5.47
N SER A 78 -7.26 6.56 6.54
CA SER A 78 -7.85 5.27 6.93
C SER A 78 -8.68 4.63 5.81
N SER A 79 -9.52 5.42 5.14
CA SER A 79 -10.33 4.96 4.01
C SER A 79 -9.48 4.48 2.83
N ILE A 80 -8.41 5.21 2.50
CA ILE A 80 -7.48 4.83 1.43
C ILE A 80 -6.79 3.50 1.78
N MET A 81 -6.17 3.41 2.95
CA MET A 81 -5.50 2.18 3.40
C MET A 81 -6.46 0.97 3.38
N SER A 82 -7.68 1.13 3.91
CA SER A 82 -8.70 0.07 3.90
C SER A 82 -9.07 -0.36 2.50
N SER A 83 -9.21 0.58 1.57
CA SER A 83 -9.57 0.29 0.18
C SER A 83 -8.42 -0.41 -0.56
N MET A 84 -7.17 -0.02 -0.30
CA MET A 84 -6.00 -0.71 -0.82
C MET A 84 -5.94 -2.16 -0.34
N ARG A 85 -6.15 -2.41 0.96
CA ARG A 85 -6.21 -3.77 1.53
C ARG A 85 -7.33 -4.59 0.88
N SER A 86 -8.52 -4.01 0.75
CA SER A 86 -9.66 -4.66 0.11
C SER A 86 -9.37 -5.05 -1.34
N ALA A 87 -8.74 -4.16 -2.11
CA ALA A 87 -8.35 -4.45 -3.49
C ALA A 87 -7.37 -5.62 -3.57
N MET A 88 -6.37 -5.67 -2.69
CA MET A 88 -5.38 -6.76 -2.63
C MET A 88 -5.98 -8.09 -2.17
N MET A 89 -7.04 -8.07 -1.37
CA MET A 89 -7.79 -9.26 -0.94
C MET A 89 -8.87 -9.70 -1.94
N SER A 90 -8.98 -9.01 -3.08
CA SER A 90 -10.00 -9.33 -4.08
C SER A 90 -9.72 -10.66 -4.79
N THR A 91 -10.77 -11.23 -5.35
CA THR A 91 -10.71 -12.46 -6.14
C THR A 91 -10.71 -12.17 -7.64
N VAL A 92 -10.19 -13.12 -8.42
CA VAL A 92 -10.19 -13.11 -9.88
C VAL A 92 -10.68 -14.47 -10.36
N GLU A 93 -11.59 -14.47 -11.33
CA GLU A 93 -11.99 -15.69 -12.00
C GLU A 93 -11.08 -15.96 -13.20
N TYR A 94 -10.55 -17.17 -13.27
CA TYR A 94 -9.72 -17.65 -14.36
C TYR A 94 -10.03 -19.13 -14.61
N ASP A 95 -10.32 -19.48 -15.86
CA ASP A 95 -10.68 -20.84 -16.29
C ASP A 95 -11.75 -21.52 -15.40
N GLY A 96 -12.81 -20.79 -15.09
CA GLY A 96 -13.93 -21.28 -14.27
C GLY A 96 -13.61 -21.49 -12.77
N LYS A 97 -12.41 -21.10 -12.32
CA LYS A 97 -12.00 -21.14 -10.91
C LYS A 97 -11.82 -19.73 -10.37
N THR A 98 -12.06 -19.57 -9.08
CA THR A 98 -11.84 -18.31 -8.36
C THR A 98 -10.52 -18.37 -7.60
N TYR A 99 -9.63 -17.43 -7.90
CA TYR A 99 -8.32 -17.27 -7.27
C TYR A 99 -8.22 -15.97 -6.49
N ALA A 100 -7.37 -15.95 -5.47
CA ALA A 100 -6.95 -14.76 -4.75
C ALA A 100 -5.43 -14.83 -4.53
N LEU A 101 -4.81 -13.75 -4.06
CA LEU A 101 -3.40 -13.76 -3.65
C LEU A 101 -3.11 -14.88 -2.62
N SER A 102 -4.04 -15.13 -1.71
CA SER A 102 -3.94 -16.18 -0.70
C SER A 102 -3.93 -17.59 -1.28
N SER A 103 -4.51 -17.81 -2.47
CA SER A 103 -4.44 -19.07 -3.20
C SER A 103 -3.00 -19.46 -3.53
N PHE A 104 -2.11 -18.47 -3.69
CA PHE A 104 -0.70 -18.66 -4.02
C PHE A 104 0.23 -18.42 -2.82
N GLY A 105 -0.30 -18.39 -1.59
CA GLY A 105 0.50 -18.20 -0.38
C GLY A 105 0.96 -16.77 -0.12
N ILE A 106 0.34 -15.78 -0.78
CA ILE A 106 0.52 -14.36 -0.46
C ILE A 106 -0.58 -13.95 0.52
N MET A 107 -0.23 -13.62 1.77
CA MET A 107 -1.22 -13.33 2.80
C MET A 107 -0.73 -12.33 3.84
N THR A 108 -1.66 -11.83 4.65
CA THR A 108 -1.30 -10.97 5.77
C THR A 108 -0.72 -11.76 6.93
N SER A 109 0.14 -11.11 7.71
CA SER A 109 0.65 -11.65 8.96
C SER A 109 -0.46 -11.90 9.99
N THR A 110 -0.19 -12.81 10.92
CA THR A 110 -1.00 -12.99 12.13
C THR A 110 -0.77 -11.88 13.16
N ASP A 111 0.32 -11.12 13.03
CA ASP A 111 0.59 -9.96 13.86
C ASP A 111 -0.21 -8.75 13.35
N TYR A 112 -1.28 -8.43 14.07
CA TYR A 112 -2.12 -7.27 13.75
C TYR A 112 -1.38 -5.93 13.89
N THR A 113 -0.27 -5.89 14.63
CA THR A 113 0.53 -4.66 14.83
C THR A 113 1.32 -4.27 13.59
N GLU A 114 1.56 -5.20 12.66
CA GLU A 114 2.17 -4.88 11.37
C GLU A 114 1.22 -4.08 10.46
N GLY A 115 -0.08 -4.02 10.82
CA GLY A 115 -1.05 -3.23 10.08
C GLY A 115 -1.37 -3.85 8.71
N GLY A 116 -1.41 -5.18 8.63
CA GLY A 116 -1.86 -5.92 7.47
C GLY A 116 -0.93 -5.83 6.26
N LEU A 117 0.39 -5.88 6.50
CA LEU A 117 1.38 -6.10 5.44
C LEU A 117 1.21 -7.48 4.83
N LEU A 118 1.63 -7.63 3.56
CA LEU A 118 1.57 -8.88 2.82
C LEU A 118 2.91 -9.61 2.90
N HIS A 119 2.82 -10.92 3.03
CA HIS A 119 3.94 -11.86 3.17
C HIS A 119 3.81 -12.95 2.11
N ILE A 120 4.94 -13.42 1.60
CA ILE A 120 5.02 -14.56 0.70
C ILE A 120 5.51 -15.76 1.51
N TYR A 121 4.73 -16.84 1.53
CA TYR A 121 5.17 -18.08 2.17
C TYR A 121 6.39 -18.66 1.47
N GLY A 122 7.38 -19.09 2.26
CA GLY A 122 8.61 -19.68 1.75
C GLY A 122 9.61 -18.69 1.15
N ASP A 123 9.29 -17.38 1.16
CA ASP A 123 10.26 -16.36 0.78
C ASP A 123 11.37 -16.28 1.82
N ALA A 124 12.61 -16.51 1.39
CA ALA A 124 13.79 -16.48 2.25
C ALA A 124 14.06 -15.11 2.90
N ASP A 125 13.58 -14.02 2.28
CA ASP A 125 13.70 -12.67 2.85
C ASP A 125 12.61 -12.37 3.88
N ASP A 126 11.61 -13.24 4.02
CA ASP A 126 10.54 -13.10 5.00
C ASP A 126 10.92 -13.80 6.31
N SER A 127 11.27 -13.00 7.32
CA SER A 127 11.67 -13.53 8.64
C SER A 127 10.56 -14.30 9.37
N VAL A 128 9.30 -14.07 9.01
CA VAL A 128 8.13 -14.65 9.69
C VAL A 128 7.67 -15.94 9.01
N TYR A 129 7.71 -15.96 7.67
CA TYR A 129 7.11 -17.03 6.85
C TYR A 129 8.10 -17.78 5.95
N SER A 130 9.40 -17.52 6.03
CA SER A 130 10.46 -18.26 5.29
C SER A 130 10.44 -19.77 5.51
N ALA A 131 10.02 -20.24 6.68
CA ALA A 131 9.92 -21.68 6.98
C ALA A 131 8.66 -22.37 6.41
N LYS A 132 7.77 -21.62 5.74
CA LYS A 132 6.58 -22.18 5.09
C LYS A 132 6.89 -22.71 3.69
N ASP A 133 6.03 -23.59 3.19
CA ASP A 133 6.13 -24.06 1.81
C ASP A 133 5.89 -22.92 0.82
N ASP A 134 6.78 -22.76 -0.15
CA ASP A 134 6.65 -21.75 -1.20
C ASP A 134 5.56 -22.11 -2.22
N LYS A 135 4.35 -21.70 -1.89
CA LYS A 135 3.16 -21.92 -2.73
C LYS A 135 3.17 -21.08 -4.00
N LEU A 136 3.85 -19.93 -4.00
CA LEU A 136 3.88 -19.05 -5.15
C LEU A 136 4.78 -19.65 -6.23
N LYS A 137 5.97 -20.09 -5.84
CA LYS A 137 6.90 -20.77 -6.73
C LYS A 137 6.27 -22.04 -7.31
N LYS A 138 5.64 -22.85 -6.45
CA LYS A 138 4.91 -24.05 -6.90
C LYS A 138 3.79 -23.72 -7.89
N ALA A 139 2.99 -22.68 -7.62
CA ALA A 139 1.91 -22.28 -8.51
C ALA A 139 2.42 -21.76 -9.86
N LEU A 140 3.56 -21.06 -9.89
CA LEU A 140 4.20 -20.62 -11.12
C LEU A 140 4.76 -21.79 -11.95
N ASP A 141 5.22 -22.86 -11.30
CA ASP A 141 5.68 -24.07 -11.99
C ASP A 141 4.52 -24.92 -12.54
N GLU A 142 3.37 -24.94 -11.84
CA GLU A 142 2.20 -25.75 -12.20
C GLU A 142 1.25 -25.05 -13.18
N ASP A 143 0.92 -23.77 -12.96
CA ASP A 143 -0.04 -22.99 -13.75
C ASP A 143 0.33 -21.49 -13.73
N PRO A 144 1.38 -21.09 -14.48
CA PRO A 144 1.84 -19.71 -14.51
C PRO A 144 0.79 -18.75 -15.05
N ASP A 145 -0.07 -19.21 -15.97
CA ASP A 145 -1.11 -18.36 -16.57
C ASP A 145 -2.18 -17.97 -15.55
N ALA A 146 -2.61 -18.90 -14.68
CA ALA A 146 -3.54 -18.58 -13.59
C ALA A 146 -2.94 -17.58 -12.59
N VAL A 147 -1.66 -17.71 -12.26
CA VAL A 147 -0.95 -16.78 -11.37
C VAL A 147 -0.89 -15.39 -11.99
N ILE A 148 -0.45 -15.28 -13.25
CA ILE A 148 -0.33 -14.01 -13.98
C ILE A 148 -1.70 -13.34 -14.12
N ALA A 149 -2.74 -14.10 -14.50
CA ALA A 149 -4.09 -13.58 -14.64
C ALA A 149 -4.62 -13.03 -13.31
N THR A 150 -4.44 -13.76 -12.22
CA THR A 150 -4.88 -13.34 -10.89
C THR A 150 -4.16 -12.07 -10.43
N LEU A 151 -2.83 -12.03 -10.54
CA LEU A 151 -2.04 -10.85 -10.15
C LEU A 151 -2.41 -9.62 -10.97
N THR A 152 -2.56 -9.80 -12.28
CA THR A 152 -2.98 -8.71 -13.17
C THR A 152 -4.36 -8.18 -12.79
N GLY A 153 -5.30 -9.07 -12.47
CA GLY A 153 -6.64 -8.68 -12.03
C GLY A 153 -6.63 -7.95 -10.68
N VAL A 154 -5.91 -8.48 -9.69
CA VAL A 154 -5.81 -7.87 -8.34
C VAL A 154 -5.11 -6.51 -8.41
N PHE A 155 -3.96 -6.41 -9.09
CA PHE A 155 -3.22 -5.16 -9.22
C PHE A 155 -3.96 -4.13 -10.07
N GLY A 156 -4.71 -4.60 -11.08
CA GLY A 156 -5.63 -3.77 -11.85
C GLY A 156 -6.70 -3.12 -10.96
N LYS A 157 -7.34 -3.91 -10.07
CA LYS A 157 -8.30 -3.42 -9.08
C LYS A 157 -7.69 -2.46 -8.08
N LEU A 158 -6.46 -2.72 -7.61
CA LEU A 158 -5.73 -1.80 -6.74
C LEU A 158 -5.53 -0.45 -7.43
N ARG A 159 -5.03 -0.45 -8.67
CA ARG A 159 -4.81 0.78 -9.44
C ARG A 159 -6.12 1.56 -9.66
N GLU A 160 -7.20 0.86 -10.01
CA GLU A 160 -8.51 1.48 -10.17
C GLU A 160 -8.99 2.12 -8.85
N THR A 161 -8.91 1.37 -7.75
CA THR A 161 -9.29 1.84 -6.42
C THR A 161 -8.51 3.08 -6.02
N MET A 162 -7.19 3.09 -6.25
CA MET A 162 -6.33 4.24 -6.00
C MET A 162 -6.75 5.45 -6.84
N SER A 163 -6.97 5.25 -8.14
CA SER A 163 -7.44 6.31 -9.04
C SER A 163 -8.77 6.91 -8.59
N GLN A 164 -9.72 6.08 -8.17
CA GLN A 164 -11.02 6.53 -7.67
C GLN A 164 -10.87 7.34 -6.37
N LYS A 165 -10.10 6.83 -5.40
CA LYS A 165 -9.88 7.52 -4.11
C LYS A 165 -9.16 8.85 -4.30
N MET A 166 -8.10 8.88 -5.11
CA MET A 166 -7.39 10.13 -5.42
C MET A 166 -8.29 11.14 -6.12
N SER A 167 -9.18 10.70 -7.02
CA SER A 167 -10.13 11.59 -7.68
C SER A 167 -11.13 12.18 -6.67
N ALA A 168 -11.70 11.34 -5.79
CA ALA A 168 -12.61 11.79 -4.74
C ALA A 168 -11.97 12.82 -3.79
N THR A 169 -10.71 12.61 -3.40
CA THR A 169 -9.97 13.55 -2.55
C THR A 169 -9.74 14.89 -3.27
N LYS A 170 -9.40 14.90 -4.56
CA LYS A 170 -9.26 16.15 -5.34
C LYS A 170 -10.54 16.99 -5.30
N TYR A 171 -11.70 16.38 -5.53
CA TYR A 171 -12.97 17.09 -5.46
C TYR A 171 -13.27 17.62 -4.05
N SER A 172 -13.04 16.81 -3.01
CA SER A 172 -13.22 17.24 -1.62
C SER A 172 -12.32 18.43 -1.26
N SER A 173 -11.03 18.37 -1.58
CA SER A 173 -10.08 19.46 -1.32
C SER A 173 -10.44 20.77 -2.04
N SER A 174 -10.97 20.69 -3.28
CA SER A 174 -11.41 21.86 -4.04
C SER A 174 -12.61 22.57 -3.40
N LEU A 175 -13.54 21.78 -2.82
CA LEU A 175 -14.70 22.31 -2.10
C LEU A 175 -14.26 22.95 -0.77
N THR A 176 -13.37 22.30 -0.01
CA THR A 176 -12.86 22.84 1.24
C THR A 176 -12.02 24.10 1.02
N SER A 177 -11.18 24.14 -0.01
CA SER A 177 -10.37 25.33 -0.33
C SER A 177 -11.24 26.52 -0.77
N THR A 178 -12.37 26.26 -1.43
CA THR A 178 -13.32 27.32 -1.82
C THR A 178 -14.15 27.82 -0.62
N MET A 179 -14.42 26.95 0.36
CA MET A 179 -15.12 27.33 1.59
C MET A 179 -14.22 28.08 2.58
N ILE A 180 -12.92 27.80 2.61
CA ILE A 180 -11.95 28.50 3.48
C ILE A 180 -11.57 29.87 2.89
N SER A 181 -11.73 30.08 1.58
CA SER A 181 -11.45 31.36 0.91
C SER A 181 -12.65 32.32 0.86
N ARG A 182 -13.73 32.06 1.60
CA ARG A 182 -14.92 32.92 1.74
C ARG A 182 -15.12 33.32 3.18
#